data_AF-A0A2K3JGQ9-F1
#
_entry.id   AF-A0A2K3JGQ9-F1
#
_cell.length_a   1.000
_cell.length_b   1.000
_cell.length_c   1.000
_cell.angle_alpha   90.00
_cell.angle_beta   90.00
_cell.angle_gamma   90.00
#
_symmetry.space_group_name_H-M   'P 1'
#
loop_
_entity.id
_entity.type
_entity.pdbx_description
1 polymer ?
#
loop_
_entity_poly.entity_id
_entity_poly.type
_entity_poly.pdbx_seq_one_letter_code
_entity_poly.pdbx_strand_id
1 'polypeptide(L)'
;MSEQNTPQKNSSAKTPSITMNKDLKQWVSAEEQADISKIIQERLKDKKPKGKCDICRVHPAKFVCIKCGNSVCSSCYFTMVGLCQECLSKDTIEKWKNKKTDWKKILEVDWVD
;
A
#
# COMPACT_ATOMS: atom_id res chain seq x y z
N MET A 1 5.75 68.84 15.51
CA MET A 1 6.55 67.61 15.32
C MET A 1 5.80 66.78 14.30
N SER A 2 6.34 66.72 13.09
CA SER A 2 5.64 66.27 11.88
C SER A 2 5.53 64.74 11.81
N GLU A 3 4.40 64.32 11.25
CA GLU A 3 4.02 62.96 10.86
C GLU A 3 5.00 62.34 9.85
N GLN A 4 5.13 61.00 9.83
CA GLN A 4 4.70 60.15 8.70
C GLN A 4 5.25 58.72 8.76
N ASN A 5 4.30 57.79 8.76
CA ASN A 5 4.21 56.54 7.99
C ASN A 5 5.48 55.79 7.58
N THR A 6 5.59 54.54 8.03
CA THR A 6 6.44 53.50 7.43
C THR A 6 5.62 52.57 6.51
N PRO A 7 6.16 52.08 5.39
CA PRO A 7 5.38 51.41 4.34
C PRO A 7 5.16 49.92 4.58
N GLN A 8 3.93 49.45 4.35
CA GLN A 8 3.57 48.04 4.20
C GLN A 8 4.28 47.43 2.98
N LYS A 9 4.99 46.30 3.18
CA LYS A 9 5.56 45.50 2.10
C LYS A 9 4.68 44.29 1.82
N ASN A 10 3.77 44.45 0.85
CA ASN A 10 3.00 43.36 0.26
C ASN A 10 3.95 42.37 -0.43
N SER A 11 4.00 41.13 0.07
CA SER A 11 4.69 40.02 -0.59
C SER A 11 3.65 39.13 -1.26
N SER A 12 3.39 39.41 -2.53
CA SER A 12 2.59 38.58 -3.42
C SER A 12 3.28 37.21 -3.58
N ALA A 13 2.62 36.15 -3.13
CA ALA A 13 3.08 34.78 -3.25
C ALA A 13 3.08 34.36 -4.73
N LYS A 14 4.25 34.44 -5.38
CA LYS A 14 4.47 33.81 -6.68
C LYS A 14 4.56 32.30 -6.50
N THR A 15 3.49 31.59 -6.85
CA THR A 15 3.53 30.14 -7.06
C THR A 15 4.55 29.84 -8.15
N PRO A 16 5.60 29.04 -7.90
CA PRO A 16 6.52 28.67 -8.96
C PRO A 16 5.77 27.80 -9.96
N SER A 17 5.73 28.26 -11.21
CA SER A 17 5.34 27.45 -12.38
C SER A 17 6.35 26.31 -12.48
N ILE A 18 6.03 25.15 -11.89
CA ILE A 18 6.82 23.93 -12.04
C ILE A 18 6.66 23.48 -13.48
N THR A 19 7.60 23.87 -14.34
CA THR A 19 7.70 23.38 -15.72
C THR A 19 8.14 21.92 -15.65
N MET A 20 7.19 21.00 -15.54
CA MET A 20 7.51 19.57 -15.46
C MET A 20 8.18 19.09 -16.75
N ASN A 21 9.27 18.32 -16.59
CA ASN A 21 9.98 17.66 -17.69
C ASN A 21 9.03 16.70 -18.43
N LYS A 22 9.21 16.57 -19.75
CA LYS A 22 8.47 15.64 -20.62
C LYS A 22 8.51 14.20 -20.08
N ASP A 23 9.63 13.79 -19.51
CA ASP A 23 9.76 12.48 -18.88
C ASP A 23 8.80 12.37 -17.69
N LEU A 24 8.78 13.34 -16.78
CA LEU A 24 7.83 13.35 -15.67
C LEU A 24 6.36 13.28 -16.16
N LYS A 25 6.02 14.00 -17.22
CA LYS A 25 4.65 13.97 -17.78
C LYS A 25 4.29 12.59 -18.32
N GLN A 26 5.23 11.89 -18.93
CA GLN A 26 5.04 10.53 -19.45
C GLN A 26 4.92 9.49 -18.33
N TRP A 27 5.53 9.75 -17.17
CA TRP A 27 5.36 8.90 -15.97
C TRP A 27 4.07 9.21 -15.23
N VAL A 28 3.59 10.47 -15.26
CA VAL A 28 2.35 10.91 -14.62
C VAL A 28 1.12 10.58 -15.46
N SER A 29 1.25 10.44 -16.79
CA SER A 29 0.22 9.83 -17.65
C SER A 29 -0.05 8.34 -17.34
N ALA A 30 0.43 7.85 -16.19
CA ALA A 30 -0.04 6.70 -15.43
C ALA A 30 -1.53 6.75 -15.03
N GLU A 31 -2.40 7.19 -15.95
CA GLU A 31 -3.86 7.07 -15.90
C GLU A 31 -4.25 5.59 -15.60
N GLU A 32 -3.43 4.63 -16.04
CA GLU A 32 -3.62 3.19 -15.84
C GLU A 32 -3.58 2.74 -14.36
N GLN A 33 -2.85 3.43 -13.47
CA GLN A 33 -2.76 3.02 -12.05
C GLN A 33 -3.98 3.42 -11.22
N ALA A 34 -4.61 4.54 -11.57
CA ALA A 34 -5.81 5.03 -10.88
C ALA A 34 -7.03 4.15 -11.17
N ASP A 35 -7.16 3.64 -12.40
CA ASP A 35 -8.26 2.78 -12.79
C ASP A 35 -8.24 1.44 -12.05
N ILE A 36 -7.07 0.79 -11.95
CA ILE A 36 -6.97 -0.51 -11.28
C ILE A 36 -7.35 -0.40 -9.80
N SER A 37 -6.86 0.64 -9.11
CA SER A 37 -7.15 0.85 -7.69
C SER A 37 -8.64 1.13 -7.44
N LYS A 38 -9.28 1.95 -8.29
CA LYS A 38 -10.73 2.22 -8.20
C LYS A 38 -11.55 0.96 -8.45
N ILE A 39 -11.22 0.18 -9.48
CA ILE A 39 -11.90 -1.09 -9.79
C ILE A 39 -11.81 -2.08 -8.62
N ILE A 40 -10.64 -2.19 -7.98
CA ILE A 40 -10.44 -3.05 -6.81
C ILE A 40 -11.29 -2.56 -5.63
N GLN A 41 -11.28 -1.25 -5.35
CA GLN A 41 -12.08 -0.66 -4.28
C GLN A 41 -13.57 -0.86 -4.50
N GLU A 42 -14.08 -0.68 -5.72
CA GLU A 42 -15.48 -0.94 -6.06
C GLU A 42 -15.86 -2.41 -5.87
N ARG A 43 -15.02 -3.35 -6.33
CA ARG A 43 -15.28 -4.79 -6.16
C ARG A 43 -15.26 -5.26 -4.70
N LEU A 44 -14.58 -4.51 -3.82
CA LEU A 44 -14.40 -4.87 -2.41
C LEU A 44 -15.23 -4.02 -1.44
N LYS A 45 -15.82 -2.90 -1.89
CA LYS A 45 -16.54 -1.92 -1.05
C LYS A 45 -17.61 -2.57 -0.18
N ASP A 46 -18.33 -3.55 -0.74
CA ASP A 46 -19.40 -4.27 -0.06
C ASP A 46 -18.96 -5.60 0.54
N LYS A 47 -17.73 -6.04 0.23
CA LYS A 47 -17.18 -7.32 0.70
C LYS A 47 -16.48 -7.12 2.04
N LYS A 48 -17.27 -7.22 3.11
CA LYS A 48 -16.73 -7.39 4.46
C LYS A 48 -16.40 -8.86 4.72
N PRO A 49 -15.27 -9.16 5.40
CA PRO A 49 -14.96 -10.52 5.82
C PRO A 49 -16.04 -11.00 6.80
N LYS A 50 -16.63 -12.17 6.53
CA LYS A 50 -17.72 -12.73 7.35
C LYS A 50 -17.43 -14.20 7.67
N GLY A 51 -17.86 -14.65 8.85
CA GLY A 51 -17.82 -16.05 9.24
C GLY A 51 -16.41 -16.60 9.49
N LYS A 52 -16.21 -17.88 9.17
CA LYS A 52 -14.93 -18.58 9.28
C LYS A 52 -14.15 -18.50 7.96
N CYS A 53 -12.83 -18.63 8.05
CA CYS A 53 -11.94 -18.68 6.90
C CYS A 53 -12.40 -19.71 5.86
N ASP A 54 -12.54 -19.29 4.61
CA ASP A 54 -13.00 -20.17 3.53
C ASP A 54 -12.00 -21.30 3.20
N ILE A 55 -10.72 -21.09 3.51
CA ILE A 55 -9.63 -22.05 3.25
C ILE A 55 -9.50 -23.06 4.39
N CYS A 56 -9.20 -22.60 5.60
CA CYS A 56 -8.91 -23.52 6.71
C CYS A 56 -10.14 -23.90 7.54
N ARG A 57 -11.23 -23.11 7.49
CA ARG A 57 -12.45 -23.30 8.29
C ARG A 57 -12.26 -23.35 9.83
N VAL A 58 -11.03 -23.16 10.33
CA VAL A 58 -10.68 -23.15 11.76
C VAL A 58 -10.87 -21.76 12.36
N HIS A 59 -10.22 -20.76 11.77
CA HIS A 59 -10.14 -19.41 12.33
C HIS A 59 -11.21 -18.47 11.74
N PRO A 60 -11.64 -17.43 12.47
CA PRO A 60 -12.53 -16.40 11.91
C PRO A 60 -11.86 -15.68 10.74
N ALA A 61 -12.66 -15.35 9.73
CA ALA A 61 -12.20 -14.57 8.58
C ALA A 61 -11.98 -13.11 8.99
N LYS A 62 -10.84 -12.55 8.57
CA LYS A 62 -10.45 -11.15 8.86
C LYS A 62 -10.13 -10.34 7.60
N PHE A 63 -9.89 -11.00 6.47
CA PHE A 63 -9.50 -10.35 5.22
C PHE A 63 -10.30 -10.91 4.05
N VAL A 64 -10.37 -10.15 2.96
CA VAL A 64 -10.97 -10.56 1.69
C VAL A 64 -9.89 -10.59 0.61
N CYS A 65 -9.79 -11.69 -0.13
CA CYS A 65 -8.85 -11.82 -1.24
C CYS A 65 -9.24 -10.90 -2.40
N ILE A 66 -8.30 -10.09 -2.90
CA ILE A 66 -8.57 -9.16 -4.02
C ILE A 66 -8.91 -9.92 -5.31
N LYS A 67 -8.32 -11.10 -5.52
CA LYS A 67 -8.49 -11.89 -6.75
C LYS A 67 -9.77 -12.73 -6.76
N CYS A 68 -10.00 -13.55 -5.74
CA CYS A 68 -11.15 -14.46 -5.70
C CYS A 68 -12.32 -13.96 -4.84
N GLY A 69 -12.10 -12.98 -3.95
CA GLY A 69 -13.13 -12.47 -3.04
C GLY A 69 -13.44 -13.35 -1.82
N ASN A 70 -12.70 -14.44 -1.60
CA ASN A 70 -12.90 -15.32 -0.44
C ASN A 70 -12.57 -14.60 0.88
N SER A 71 -13.34 -14.91 1.92
CA SER A 71 -13.14 -14.41 3.29
C SER A 71 -12.17 -15.33 4.03
N VAL A 72 -10.98 -14.83 4.37
CA VAL A 72 -9.88 -15.65 4.88
C VAL A 72 -9.30 -15.12 6.19
N CYS A 73 -8.72 -16.01 6.99
CA CYS A 73 -8.02 -15.64 8.22
C CYS A 73 -6.60 -15.12 7.93
N SER A 74 -5.96 -14.53 8.94
CA SER A 74 -4.59 -13.98 8.85
C SER A 74 -3.53 -14.99 8.40
N SER A 75 -3.67 -16.28 8.71
CA SER A 75 -2.66 -17.31 8.35
C SER A 75 -2.78 -17.83 6.92
N CYS A 76 -3.95 -17.65 6.30
CA CYS A 76 -4.24 -18.03 4.91
C CYS A 76 -4.21 -16.81 3.96
N TYR A 77 -3.89 -15.62 4.47
CA TYR A 77 -3.85 -14.36 3.74
C TYR A 77 -2.44 -13.79 3.71
N PHE A 78 -2.05 -13.26 2.56
CA PHE A 78 -0.78 -12.57 2.35
C PHE A 78 -1.02 -11.06 2.27
N THR A 79 -0.90 -10.37 3.40
CA THR A 79 -1.23 -8.93 3.54
C THR A 79 -0.48 -8.03 2.55
N MET A 80 0.78 -8.35 2.24
CA MET A 80 1.61 -7.53 1.34
C MET A 80 1.07 -7.49 -0.10
N VAL A 81 0.41 -8.55 -0.56
CA VAL A 81 -0.12 -8.65 -1.93
C VAL A 81 -1.65 -8.68 -1.99
N GLY A 82 -2.31 -8.77 -0.84
CA GLY A 82 -3.75 -8.84 -0.73
C GLY A 82 -4.39 -10.13 -1.24
N LEU A 83 -3.63 -11.24 -1.30
CA LEU A 83 -4.07 -12.51 -1.88
C LEU A 83 -4.20 -13.62 -0.84
N CYS A 84 -5.11 -14.55 -1.09
CA CYS A 84 -5.21 -15.78 -0.30
C CYS A 84 -4.26 -16.86 -0.83
N GLN A 85 -4.02 -17.87 0.00
CA GLN A 85 -3.12 -18.97 -0.32
C GLN A 85 -3.55 -19.81 -1.53
N GLU A 86 -4.84 -19.90 -1.85
CA GLU A 86 -5.32 -20.60 -3.06
C GLU A 86 -5.03 -19.82 -4.36
N CYS A 87 -4.82 -18.51 -4.27
CA CYS A 87 -4.54 -17.66 -5.42
C CYS A 87 -3.06 -17.64 -5.82
N LEU A 88 -2.19 -18.27 -5.03
CA LEU A 88 -0.75 -18.33 -5.24
C LEU A 88 -0.31 -19.75 -5.62
N SER A 89 0.80 -19.87 -6.35
CA SER A 89 1.42 -21.17 -6.60
C SER A 89 2.07 -21.73 -5.33
N LYS A 90 2.15 -23.06 -5.21
CA LYS A 90 2.78 -23.76 -4.08
C LYS A 90 4.22 -23.30 -3.85
N ASP A 91 5.00 -23.14 -4.94
CA ASP A 91 6.37 -22.62 -4.89
C ASP A 91 6.45 -21.21 -4.26
N THR A 92 5.56 -20.30 -4.64
CA THR A 92 5.51 -18.94 -4.08
C THR A 92 5.19 -18.96 -2.59
N ILE A 93 4.24 -19.82 -2.19
CA ILE A 93 3.82 -19.98 -0.81
C ILE A 93 4.97 -20.47 0.06
N GLU A 94 5.71 -21.48 -0.39
CA GLU A 94 6.86 -22.02 0.34
C GLU A 94 7.96 -20.97 0.51
N LYS A 95 8.31 -20.26 -0.57
CA LYS A 95 9.32 -19.20 -0.54
C LYS A 95 8.94 -18.07 0.43
N TRP A 96 7.67 -17.73 0.54
CA TRP A 96 7.22 -16.61 1.37
C TRP A 96 6.90 -17.00 2.81
N LYS A 97 6.34 -18.21 3.05
CA LYS A 97 6.04 -18.69 4.42
C LYS A 97 7.30 -19.11 5.17
N ASN A 98 8.32 -19.63 4.47
CA ASN A 98 9.52 -20.17 5.11
C ASN A 98 10.66 -19.16 5.21
N LYS A 99 10.48 -17.91 4.77
CA LYS A 99 11.51 -16.87 4.89
C LYS A 99 11.57 -16.33 6.33
N LYS A 100 11.99 -17.17 7.28
CA LYS A 100 12.60 -16.69 8.52
C LYS A 100 13.95 -16.11 8.12
N THR A 101 13.94 -14.83 7.74
CA THR A 101 15.15 -14.06 7.54
C THR A 101 15.90 -14.03 8.88
N ASP A 102 17.01 -14.75 8.97
CA ASP A 102 17.88 -14.71 10.14
C ASP A 102 18.65 -13.38 10.10
N TRP A 103 18.04 -12.37 10.71
CA TRP A 103 18.60 -11.02 10.77
C TRP A 103 19.97 -10.98 11.46
N LYS A 104 20.24 -11.93 12.37
CA LYS A 104 21.54 -12.06 13.04
C LYS A 104 22.64 -12.50 12.06
N LYS A 105 22.30 -13.41 11.14
CA LYS A 105 23.23 -13.89 10.11
C LYS A 105 23.45 -12.87 8.98
N ILE A 106 22.47 -12.03 8.68
CA ILE A 106 22.54 -11.09 7.55
C ILE A 106 23.23 -9.79 7.93
N LEU A 107 23.01 -9.32 9.15
CA LEU A 107 23.50 -7.99 9.53
C LEU A 107 24.90 -8.01 10.14
N GLU A 108 25.45 -9.18 10.54
CA GLU A 108 26.79 -9.32 11.16
C GLU A 108 27.12 -8.22 12.19
N VAL A 109 26.12 -7.72 12.91
CA VAL A 109 26.27 -6.66 13.90
C VAL A 109 26.14 -7.25 15.30
N ASP A 110 27.14 -6.96 16.14
CA ASP A 110 27.03 -7.11 17.59
C ASP A 110 26.11 -6.01 18.12
N TRP A 111 25.04 -6.42 18.80
CA TRP A 111 24.14 -5.50 19.47
C TRP A 111 24.77 -5.10 20.80
N VAL A 112 24.95 -3.80 21.03
CA VAL A 112 25.39 -3.26 22.32
C VAL A 112 24.16 -3.11 23.22
N ASP A 113 24.25 -3.61 24.45
CA ASP A 113 23.21 -3.54 25.49
C ASP A 113 22.90 -2.09 25.93
#